data_AF-A0A0B3ATC9-F1
#
_entry.id   AF-A0A0B3ATC9-F1
#
_cell.length_a   1.000
_cell.length_b   1.000
_cell.length_c   1.000
_cell.angle_alpha   90.00
_cell.angle_beta   90.00
_cell.angle_gamma   90.00
#
_symmetry.space_group_name_H-M   'P 1'
#
loop_
_entity.id
_entity.type
_entity.pdbx_description
1 polymer ?
#
loop_
_entity_poly.entity_id
_entity_poly.type
_entity_poly.pdbx_seq_one_letter_code
_entity_poly.pdbx_strand_id
1 'polypeptide(L)'
;MNKKMLFYGIVIAQVAFLLLMIAFKQSTLAFGERVLLKPVPVDPTDPFRGDYVTFRYDISTIELSPDQKPDFVVGQRVYVGLKKVAEYWGVAGVSGKPVGDLYLKGTVRSIQQKILYTIREENGSGEYAYSGYDYGGGYPQGQLRDGQKVEFMLSNGQVMYANPCDNGCPSAQGPRPKEAWEPDYRTGTITAVTPGITEMSIDYPINTYFVPKG
;
A
#
# COMPACT_ATOMS: atom_id res chain seq x y z
N MET A 1 52.53 -18.14 -35.48
CA MET A 1 51.85 -18.11 -34.16
C MET A 1 51.78 -19.53 -33.63
N ASN A 2 52.36 -19.83 -32.46
CA ASN A 2 52.43 -21.19 -31.93
C ASN A 2 51.03 -21.65 -31.50
N LYS A 3 50.44 -22.62 -32.23
CA LYS A 3 49.08 -23.14 -31.97
C LYS A 3 48.87 -23.59 -30.51
N LYS A 4 49.93 -24.06 -29.85
CA LYS A 4 49.93 -24.43 -28.42
C LYS A 4 49.73 -23.22 -27.50
N MET A 5 50.39 -22.09 -27.78
CA MET A 5 50.23 -20.84 -27.01
C MET A 5 48.82 -20.27 -27.18
N LEU A 6 48.26 -20.37 -28.39
CA LEU A 6 46.88 -19.96 -28.66
C LEU A 6 45.87 -20.82 -27.87
N PHE A 7 46.07 -22.13 -27.84
CA PHE A 7 45.21 -23.05 -27.08
C PHE A 7 45.22 -22.73 -25.57
N TYR A 8 46.41 -22.57 -24.97
CA TYR A 8 46.51 -22.19 -23.56
C TYR A 8 45.89 -20.81 -23.28
N GLY A 9 46.07 -19.84 -24.19
CA GLY A 9 45.43 -18.53 -24.08
C GLY A 9 43.91 -18.60 -24.03
N ILE A 10 43.29 -19.44 -24.87
CA ILE A 10 41.83 -19.63 -24.90
C ILE A 10 41.34 -20.29 -23.60
N VAL A 11 42.05 -21.32 -23.11
CA VAL A 11 41.68 -21.99 -21.85
C VAL A 11 41.77 -21.04 -20.67
N ILE A 12 42.84 -20.23 -20.58
CA ILE A 12 42.99 -19.22 -19.52
C ILE A 12 41.89 -18.17 -19.61
N ALA A 13 41.55 -17.71 -20.82
CA ALA A 13 40.48 -16.74 -21.03
C ALA A 13 39.11 -17.29 -20.58
N GLN A 14 38.80 -18.56 -20.86
CA GLN A 14 37.56 -19.20 -20.38
C GLN A 14 37.50 -19.30 -18.85
N VAL A 15 38.60 -19.71 -18.21
CA VAL A 15 38.67 -19.79 -16.74
C VAL A 15 38.54 -18.40 -16.12
N ALA A 16 39.24 -17.39 -16.67
CA ALA A 16 39.15 -16.01 -16.21
C ALA A 16 37.72 -15.44 -16.34
N PHE A 17 37.03 -15.75 -17.45
CA PHE A 17 35.64 -15.34 -17.66
C PHE A 17 34.70 -15.94 -16.61
N LEU A 18 34.85 -17.22 -16.29
CA LEU A 18 34.05 -17.88 -15.24
C LEU A 18 34.33 -17.27 -13.86
N LEU A 19 35.60 -17.04 -13.53
CA LEU A 19 35.98 -16.39 -12.27
C LEU A 19 35.43 -14.97 -12.16
N LEU A 20 35.45 -14.20 -13.25
CA LEU A 20 34.85 -12.87 -13.30
C LEU A 20 33.35 -12.93 -12.99
N MET A 21 32.62 -13.88 -13.59
CA MET A 21 31.19 -14.06 -13.35
C MET A 21 30.88 -14.40 -11.88
N ILE A 22 31.71 -15.26 -11.27
CA ILE A 22 31.61 -15.62 -9.85
C ILE A 22 31.91 -14.40 -8.98
N ALA A 23 32.96 -13.65 -9.28
CA ALA A 23 33.35 -12.45 -8.52
C ALA A 23 32.25 -11.39 -8.56
N PHE A 24 31.64 -11.15 -9.73
CA PHE A 24 30.49 -10.25 -9.86
C PHE A 24 29.31 -10.71 -8.97
N LYS A 25 28.96 -12.00 -8.98
CA LYS A 25 27.89 -12.57 -8.14
C LYS A 25 28.21 -12.46 -6.64
N GLN A 26 29.44 -12.76 -6.25
CA GLN A 26 29.91 -12.70 -4.87
C GLN A 26 29.99 -11.25 -4.35
N SER A 27 30.35 -10.29 -5.20
CA SER A 27 30.41 -8.87 -4.82
C SER A 27 29.05 -8.35 -4.33
N THR A 28 27.96 -8.76 -4.98
CA THR A 28 26.60 -8.41 -4.56
C THR A 28 26.25 -8.99 -3.19
N LEU A 29 26.72 -10.20 -2.88
CA LEU A 29 26.48 -10.85 -1.59
C LEU A 29 27.37 -10.29 -0.47
N ALA A 30 28.59 -9.88 -0.81
CA ALA A 30 29.59 -9.38 0.13
C ALA A 30 29.42 -7.89 0.44
N PHE A 31 29.01 -7.08 -0.54
CA PHE A 31 28.88 -5.62 -0.42
C PHE A 31 27.42 -5.14 -0.41
N GLY A 32 26.46 -6.04 -0.60
CA GLY A 32 25.03 -5.70 -0.58
C GLY A 32 24.53 -5.36 0.82
N GLU A 33 23.83 -4.23 0.95
CA GLU A 33 23.17 -3.85 2.19
C GLU A 33 21.89 -4.67 2.39
N ARG A 34 21.75 -5.31 3.55
CA ARG A 34 20.55 -6.12 3.87
C ARG A 34 19.42 -5.20 4.31
N VAL A 35 18.35 -5.17 3.51
CA VAL A 35 17.13 -4.42 3.80
C VAL A 35 16.05 -5.37 4.34
N LEU A 36 15.76 -5.27 5.63
CA LEU A 36 14.65 -5.98 6.27
C LEU A 36 13.38 -5.12 6.20
N LEU A 37 12.37 -5.64 5.51
CA LEU A 37 11.06 -4.99 5.38
C LEU A 37 10.06 -5.65 6.33
N LYS A 38 9.16 -4.86 6.90
CA LYS A 38 8.11 -5.37 7.79
C LYS A 38 7.00 -6.03 6.96
N PRO A 39 6.73 -7.34 7.12
CA PRO A 39 5.65 -8.02 6.43
C PRO A 39 4.30 -7.64 7.04
N VAL A 40 3.28 -7.51 6.20
CA VAL A 40 1.88 -7.38 6.60
C VAL A 40 1.22 -8.75 6.42
N PRO A 41 0.57 -9.31 7.47
CA PRO A 41 -0.08 -10.61 7.35
C PRO A 41 -1.25 -10.50 6.36
N VAL A 42 -1.28 -11.39 5.37
CA VAL A 42 -2.39 -11.53 4.42
C VAL A 42 -3.00 -12.91 4.65
N ASP A 43 -4.31 -12.98 4.89
CA ASP A 43 -5.03 -14.24 5.05
C ASP A 43 -5.02 -15.03 3.72
N PRO A 44 -4.38 -16.21 3.65
CA PRO A 44 -4.05 -16.89 2.41
C PRO A 44 -5.14 -17.83 1.88
N THR A 45 -6.33 -17.88 2.49
CA THR A 45 -7.31 -18.93 2.16
C THR A 45 -8.11 -18.62 0.89
N ASP A 46 -7.80 -19.33 -0.20
CA ASP A 46 -8.65 -19.44 -1.39
C ASP A 46 -9.09 -20.91 -1.58
N PRO A 47 -10.40 -21.21 -1.50
CA PRO A 47 -10.92 -22.58 -1.55
C PRO A 47 -10.70 -23.29 -2.90
N PHE A 48 -10.34 -22.57 -3.96
CA PHE A 48 -10.09 -23.14 -5.29
C PHE A 48 -8.61 -23.14 -5.71
N ARG A 49 -7.75 -22.35 -5.04
CA ARG A 49 -6.32 -22.25 -5.35
C ARG A 49 -5.41 -22.92 -4.32
N GLY A 50 -5.97 -23.34 -3.18
CA GLY A 50 -5.19 -23.85 -2.05
C GLY A 50 -4.43 -22.76 -1.31
N ASP A 51 -3.52 -23.15 -0.42
CA ASP A 51 -2.73 -22.21 0.38
C ASP A 51 -1.64 -21.53 -0.46
N TYR A 52 -1.75 -20.22 -0.67
CA TYR A 52 -0.71 -19.42 -1.33
C TYR A 52 -0.26 -18.27 -0.42
N VAL A 53 1.05 -18.07 -0.28
CA VAL A 53 1.60 -16.97 0.52
C VAL A 53 1.89 -15.78 -0.39
N THR A 54 1.12 -14.71 -0.23
CA THR A 54 1.43 -13.41 -0.85
C THR A 54 2.08 -12.50 0.19
N PHE A 55 3.33 -12.10 -0.04
CA PHE A 55 3.99 -11.14 0.83
C PHE A 55 3.57 -9.72 0.45
N ARG A 56 2.81 -9.06 1.35
CA ARG A 56 2.65 -7.60 1.33
C ARG A 56 3.59 -7.01 2.37
N TYR A 57 4.19 -5.87 2.05
CA TYR A 57 5.06 -5.13 2.97
C TYR A 57 4.40 -3.83 3.36
N ASP A 58 4.72 -3.34 4.55
CA ASP A 58 4.19 -2.07 5.07
C ASP A 58 4.51 -0.91 4.11
N ILE A 59 5.71 -0.93 3.52
CA ILE A 59 6.17 0.08 2.55
C ILE A 59 5.43 0.04 1.20
N SER A 60 4.62 -0.99 0.92
CA SER A 60 3.81 -1.09 -0.30
C SER A 60 2.60 -0.15 -0.27
N THR A 61 2.23 0.34 0.91
CA THR A 61 1.18 1.34 1.07
C THR A 61 1.81 2.59 1.68
N ILE A 62 1.72 3.72 0.98
CA ILE A 62 2.32 4.97 1.39
C ILE A 62 1.21 6.01 1.55
N GLU A 63 1.05 6.50 2.77
CA GLU A 63 0.19 7.63 3.07
C GLU A 63 0.97 8.93 2.82
N LEU A 64 0.59 9.65 1.76
CA LEU A 64 1.13 10.95 1.41
C LEU A 64 0.24 12.03 2.00
N SER A 65 0.89 13.00 2.65
CA SER A 65 0.20 14.22 3.08
C SER A 65 -0.30 15.00 1.86
N PRO A 66 -1.41 15.73 1.98
CA PRO A 66 -1.98 16.56 0.92
C PRO A 66 -0.96 17.49 0.25
N ASP A 67 -0.05 18.04 1.03
CA ASP A 67 1.00 18.97 0.59
C ASP A 67 2.15 18.29 -0.16
N GLN A 68 2.30 16.97 0.01
CA GLN A 68 3.39 16.18 -0.55
C GLN A 68 3.01 15.47 -1.83
N LYS A 69 1.78 15.63 -2.35
CA LYS A 69 1.24 14.87 -3.49
C LYS A 69 2.03 15.17 -4.77
N PRO A 70 2.95 14.29 -5.20
CA PRO A 70 3.59 14.47 -6.48
C PRO A 70 2.60 13.98 -7.53
N ASP A 71 2.56 14.64 -8.69
CA ASP A 71 1.74 14.20 -9.83
C ASP A 71 2.27 12.87 -10.37
N PHE A 72 1.89 11.79 -9.69
CA PHE A 72 2.18 10.43 -10.11
C PHE A 72 1.00 9.84 -10.84
N VAL A 73 1.29 9.07 -11.88
CA VAL A 73 0.30 8.35 -12.66
C VAL A 73 0.36 6.87 -12.32
N VAL A 74 -0.79 6.18 -12.33
CA VAL A 74 -0.82 4.72 -12.20
C VAL A 74 0.02 4.09 -13.33
N GLY A 75 0.87 3.12 -12.98
CA GLY A 75 1.84 2.51 -13.90
C GLY A 75 3.17 3.27 -14.00
N GLN A 76 3.29 4.46 -13.38
CA GLN A 76 4.54 5.20 -13.35
C GLN A 76 5.57 4.51 -12.45
N ARG A 77 6.83 4.61 -12.88
CA ARG A 77 7.98 4.14 -12.12
C ARG A 77 8.38 5.16 -11.06
N VAL A 78 8.48 4.69 -9.83
CA VAL A 78 8.82 5.52 -8.67
C VAL A 78 9.95 4.89 -7.87
N TYR A 79 10.67 5.76 -7.17
CA TYR A 79 11.79 5.42 -6.30
C TYR A 79 11.42 5.82 -4.88
N VAL A 80 11.47 4.85 -3.98
CA VAL A 80 11.12 5.02 -2.57
C VAL A 80 12.40 5.02 -1.76
N GLY A 81 12.78 6.18 -1.22
CA GLY A 81 13.93 6.30 -0.34
C GLY A 81 13.65 5.55 0.96
N LEU A 82 14.66 4.83 1.46
CA LEU A 82 14.55 4.03 2.68
C LEU A 82 15.25 4.70 3.86
N LYS A 83 14.63 4.63 5.03
CA LYS A 83 15.24 5.03 6.30
C LYS A 83 15.08 3.90 7.32
N LYS A 84 16.14 3.62 8.07
CA LYS A 84 16.07 2.61 9.13
C LYS A 84 15.19 3.11 10.28
N VAL A 85 14.13 2.37 10.58
CA VAL A 85 13.19 2.63 11.67
C VAL A 85 13.21 1.40 12.58
N ALA A 86 13.98 1.50 13.67
CA ALA A 86 14.30 0.38 14.56
C ALA A 86 14.96 -0.79 13.81
N GLU A 87 14.29 -1.96 13.75
CA GLU A 87 14.79 -3.17 13.08
C GLU A 87 14.44 -3.21 11.58
N TYR A 88 13.41 -2.49 11.16
CA TYR A 88 12.90 -2.51 9.79
C TYR A 88 13.28 -1.24 9.03
N TRP A 89 13.27 -1.31 7.70
CA TRP A 89 13.38 -0.14 6.85
C TRP A 89 11.99 0.41 6.53
N GLY A 90 11.79 1.69 6.84
CA GLY A 90 10.58 2.45 6.54
C GLY A 90 10.78 3.42 5.38
N VAL A 91 9.69 4.07 4.97
CA VAL A 91 9.67 5.04 3.88
C VAL A 91 10.22 6.39 4.36
N ALA A 92 11.23 6.90 3.67
CA ALA A 92 11.75 8.26 3.87
C ALA A 92 11.07 9.28 2.94
N GLY A 93 10.66 8.84 1.75
CA GLY A 93 9.98 9.66 0.75
C GLY A 93 9.85 8.94 -0.59
N VAL A 94 9.01 9.48 -1.48
CA VAL A 94 8.75 8.94 -2.82
C VAL A 94 9.11 9.99 -3.87
N SER A 95 9.80 9.59 -4.92
CA SER A 95 10.17 10.47 -6.03
C SER A 95 10.12 9.75 -7.37
N GLY A 96 9.92 10.52 -8.45
CA GLY A 96 10.06 10.02 -9.82
C GLY A 96 11.53 9.78 -10.23
N LYS A 97 12.48 10.23 -9.42
CA LYS A 97 13.93 10.05 -9.63
C LYS A 97 14.55 9.31 -8.43
N PRO A 98 15.71 8.66 -8.60
CA PRO A 98 16.45 8.09 -7.48
C PRO A 98 16.68 9.14 -6.38
N VAL A 99 16.27 8.84 -5.15
CA VAL A 99 16.39 9.74 -4.00
C VAL A 99 17.01 8.98 -2.83
N GLY A 100 18.07 9.57 -2.27
CA GLY A 100 18.85 8.99 -1.18
C GLY A 100 19.88 7.96 -1.64
N ASP A 101 20.72 7.53 -0.69
CA ASP A 101 21.77 6.51 -0.94
C ASP A 101 21.17 5.11 -1.06
N LEU A 102 20.03 4.87 -0.41
CA LEU A 102 19.30 3.61 -0.44
C LEU A 102 17.85 3.84 -0.84
N TYR A 103 17.43 3.19 -1.93
CA TYR A 103 16.07 3.30 -2.44
C TYR A 103 15.57 1.97 -3.01
N LEU A 104 14.24 1.80 -3.00
CA LEU A 104 13.55 0.72 -3.71
C LEU A 104 12.85 1.26 -4.95
N LYS A 105 12.99 0.52 -6.05
CA LYS A 105 12.32 0.81 -7.30
C LYS A 105 11.00 0.06 -7.35
N GLY A 106 9.90 0.78 -7.58
CA GLY A 106 8.57 0.21 -7.71
C GLY A 106 7.77 0.83 -8.85
N THR A 107 6.56 0.33 -9.02
CA THR A 107 5.57 0.84 -9.97
C THR A 107 4.32 1.20 -9.21
N VAL A 108 3.75 2.38 -9.47
CA VAL A 108 2.50 2.80 -8.84
C VAL A 108 1.37 1.88 -9.32
N ARG A 109 0.71 1.20 -8.39
CA ARG A 109 -0.41 0.29 -8.66
C ARG A 109 -1.75 1.00 -8.56
N SER A 110 -1.92 1.84 -7.55
CA SER A 110 -3.13 2.63 -7.35
C SER A 110 -2.81 3.89 -6.55
N ILE A 111 -3.62 4.92 -6.78
CA ILE A 111 -3.62 6.16 -6.01
C ILE A 111 -5.08 6.41 -5.62
N GLN A 112 -5.34 6.53 -4.34
CA GLN A 112 -6.68 6.77 -3.80
C GLN A 112 -6.63 7.91 -2.80
N GLN A 113 -7.64 8.77 -2.80
CA GLN A 113 -7.78 9.76 -1.74
C GLN A 113 -8.59 9.16 -0.61
N LYS A 114 -7.97 9.04 0.55
CA LYS A 114 -8.57 8.57 1.79
C LYS A 114 -8.99 9.79 2.59
N ILE A 115 -10.29 9.97 2.74
CA ILE A 115 -10.85 11.05 3.54
C ILE A 115 -11.18 10.48 4.91
N LEU A 116 -10.66 11.14 5.94
CA LEU A 116 -11.02 10.83 7.31
C LEU A 116 -12.28 11.61 7.65
N TYR A 117 -13.21 10.96 8.32
CA TYR A 117 -14.49 11.50 8.68
C TYR A 117 -14.77 11.26 10.15
N THR A 118 -15.52 12.17 10.74
CA THR A 118 -16.13 12.02 12.06
C THR A 118 -17.63 11.92 11.88
N ILE A 119 -18.25 10.86 12.36
CA ILE A 119 -19.70 10.66 12.31
C ILE A 119 -20.26 10.97 13.69
N ARG A 120 -21.15 11.95 13.75
CA ARG A 120 -21.93 12.27 14.94
C ARG A 120 -23.30 11.62 14.83
N GLU A 121 -23.62 10.75 15.78
CA GLU A 121 -24.92 10.06 15.81
C GLU A 121 -26.07 11.04 16.08
N GLU A 122 -27.19 10.87 15.39
CA GLU A 122 -28.35 11.78 15.46
C GLU A 122 -29.00 11.79 16.86
N ASN A 123 -28.94 10.66 17.58
CA ASN A 123 -29.46 10.52 18.94
C ASN A 123 -28.50 11.09 20.01
N GLY A 124 -27.35 11.63 19.62
CA GLY A 124 -26.35 12.19 20.55
C GLY A 124 -25.56 11.16 21.36
N SER A 125 -25.66 9.87 21.03
CA SER A 125 -25.08 8.75 21.79
C SER A 125 -23.60 8.45 21.51
N GLY A 126 -22.99 9.08 20.51
CA GLY A 126 -21.57 8.87 20.23
C GLY A 126 -21.03 9.64 19.03
N GLU A 127 -19.71 9.77 19.02
CA GLU A 127 -18.93 10.30 17.91
C GLU A 127 -17.94 9.22 17.47
N TYR A 128 -17.94 8.89 16.18
CA TYR A 128 -17.19 7.76 15.65
C TYR A 128 -16.28 8.19 14.52
N ALA A 129 -15.04 7.67 14.51
CA ALA A 129 -14.12 7.87 13.41
C ALA A 129 -14.43 6.89 12.27
N TYR A 130 -14.41 7.40 11.04
CA TYR A 130 -14.59 6.62 9.83
C TYR A 130 -13.60 7.08 8.77
N SER A 131 -13.08 6.16 7.96
CA SER A 131 -12.25 6.51 6.80
C SER A 131 -12.91 5.95 5.55
N GLY A 132 -13.18 6.83 4.58
CA GLY A 132 -13.70 6.45 3.27
C GLY A 132 -12.67 6.75 2.18
N TYR A 133 -12.76 6.03 1.07
CA TYR A 133 -12.01 6.39 -0.14
C TYR A 133 -12.93 7.16 -1.08
N ASP A 134 -12.39 8.22 -1.68
CA ASP A 134 -13.06 8.90 -2.79
C ASP A 134 -12.84 8.11 -4.08
N TYR A 135 -13.88 7.39 -4.49
CA TYR A 135 -13.89 6.61 -5.74
C TYR A 135 -14.38 7.42 -6.95
N GLY A 136 -14.72 8.71 -6.79
CA GLY A 136 -15.29 9.55 -7.84
C GLY A 136 -16.75 9.23 -8.20
N GLY A 137 -17.29 9.91 -9.22
CA GLY A 137 -18.73 9.94 -9.56
C GLY A 137 -19.32 8.70 -10.24
N GLY A 138 -18.67 7.54 -10.17
CA GLY A 138 -19.09 6.29 -10.83
C GLY A 138 -19.59 5.19 -9.89
N TYR A 139 -19.47 5.37 -8.58
CA TYR A 139 -19.84 4.38 -7.56
C TYR A 139 -20.98 4.89 -6.68
N PRO A 140 -21.92 4.03 -6.25
CA PRO A 140 -23.02 4.43 -5.35
C PRO A 140 -22.51 4.89 -3.97
N GLN A 141 -21.28 4.48 -3.61
CA GLN A 141 -20.51 4.93 -2.45
C GLN A 141 -19.82 6.30 -2.69
N GLY A 142 -20.31 7.10 -3.64
CA GLY A 142 -19.66 8.33 -4.10
C GLY A 142 -19.22 9.25 -2.96
N GLN A 143 -18.28 10.16 -3.25
CA GLN A 143 -17.65 11.03 -2.26
C GLN A 143 -18.63 11.56 -1.20
N LEU A 144 -18.50 11.07 0.05
CA LEU A 144 -19.29 11.55 1.17
C LEU A 144 -18.96 13.02 1.42
N ARG A 145 -20.00 13.85 1.43
CA ARG A 145 -19.87 15.30 1.55
C ARG A 145 -19.87 15.71 3.01
N ASP A 146 -19.15 16.79 3.30
CA ASP A 146 -19.16 17.37 4.62
C ASP A 146 -20.58 17.81 5.01
N GLY A 147 -21.01 17.45 6.22
CA GLY A 147 -22.36 17.71 6.74
C GLY A 147 -23.47 16.81 6.17
N GLN A 148 -23.14 15.78 5.39
CA GLN A 148 -24.14 14.88 4.80
C GLN A 148 -24.75 13.95 5.86
N LYS A 149 -26.05 13.64 5.71
CA LYS A 149 -26.70 12.60 6.51
C LYS A 149 -26.34 11.23 5.97
N VAL A 150 -25.83 10.37 6.85
CA VAL A 150 -25.37 9.02 6.51
C VAL A 150 -25.99 7.97 7.41
N GLU A 151 -26.14 6.78 6.87
CA GLU A 151 -26.45 5.57 7.61
C GLU A 151 -25.17 4.75 7.72
N PHE A 152 -24.84 4.28 8.92
CA PHE A 152 -23.61 3.57 9.19
C PHE A 152 -23.86 2.33 10.04
N MET A 153 -23.09 1.28 9.77
CA MET A 153 -23.12 0.04 10.56
C MET A 153 -22.01 0.06 11.60
N LEU A 154 -22.38 -0.13 12.86
CA LEU A 154 -21.43 -0.36 13.94
C LEU A 154 -21.19 -1.86 14.14
N SER A 155 -19.92 -2.23 14.26
CA SER A 155 -19.51 -3.55 14.72
C SER A 155 -18.33 -3.40 15.66
N ASN A 156 -18.44 -3.94 16.88
CA ASN A 156 -17.40 -3.85 17.91
C ASN A 156 -16.89 -2.42 18.19
N GLY A 157 -17.79 -1.42 18.11
CA GLY A 157 -17.45 0.00 18.35
C GLY A 157 -16.74 0.71 17.18
N GLN A 158 -16.58 0.04 16.04
CA GLN A 158 -16.02 0.62 14.82
C GLN A 158 -17.09 0.74 13.73
N VAL A 159 -16.99 1.80 12.93
CA VAL A 159 -17.86 2.00 11.76
C VAL A 159 -17.33 1.14 10.62
N MET A 160 -18.13 0.18 10.17
CA MET A 160 -17.73 -0.76 9.11
C MET A 160 -17.93 -0.16 7.71
N TYR A 161 -19.00 0.60 7.53
CA TYR A 161 -19.27 1.38 6.32
C TYR A 161 -20.25 2.50 6.66
N ALA A 162 -20.27 3.53 5.80
CA ALA A 162 -21.21 4.62 5.86
C ALA A 162 -21.73 4.93 4.45
N ASN A 163 -23.06 4.94 4.29
CA ASN A 163 -23.72 5.23 3.02
C ASN A 163 -24.49 6.55 3.11
N PRO A 164 -24.57 7.33 2.02
CA PRO A 164 -25.36 8.55 1.99
C PRO A 164 -26.86 8.24 2.02
N CYS A 165 -27.62 9.03 2.77
CA CYS A 165 -29.08 8.91 2.83
C CYS A 165 -29.81 9.76 1.77
N ASP A 166 -29.22 9.93 0.58
CA ASP A 166 -29.74 10.84 -0.46
C ASP A 166 -31.16 10.47 -0.94
N ASN A 167 -31.48 9.16 -0.97
CA ASN A 167 -32.80 8.64 -1.34
C ASN A 167 -33.58 8.06 -0.14
N GLY A 168 -33.29 8.56 1.06
CA GLY A 168 -33.77 7.99 2.33
C GLY A 168 -32.85 6.88 2.86
N CYS A 169 -32.73 6.78 4.18
CA CYS A 169 -31.87 5.79 4.83
C CYS A 169 -32.53 4.39 4.74
N PRO A 170 -31.93 3.40 4.04
CA PRO A 170 -32.56 2.09 3.77
C PRO A 170 -32.95 1.31 5.03
N SER A 171 -32.15 1.37 6.11
CA SER A 171 -32.43 0.67 7.36
C SER A 171 -33.32 1.45 8.32
N ALA A 172 -33.67 2.72 8.02
CA ALA A 172 -34.58 3.53 8.84
C ALA A 172 -36.06 3.17 8.61
N GLN A 173 -36.35 2.06 7.94
CA GLN A 173 -37.70 1.62 7.57
C GLN A 173 -38.49 1.07 8.77
N GLY A 174 -38.97 1.97 9.62
CA GLY A 174 -40.10 1.79 10.53
C GLY A 174 -39.83 1.06 11.85
N PRO A 175 -40.81 1.06 12.77
CA PRO A 175 -40.68 0.54 14.12
C PRO A 175 -40.83 -0.99 14.15
N ARG A 176 -39.93 -1.73 13.50
CA ARG A 176 -39.82 -3.18 13.69
C ARG A 176 -38.78 -3.50 14.76
N PRO A 177 -39.03 -4.50 15.62
CA PRO A 177 -38.01 -4.99 16.54
C PRO A 177 -36.82 -5.51 15.73
N LYS A 178 -35.60 -5.02 16.02
CA LYS A 178 -34.38 -5.52 15.40
C LYS A 178 -34.16 -6.98 15.81
N GLU A 179 -33.87 -7.86 14.85
CA GLU A 179 -33.50 -9.25 15.15
C GLU A 179 -32.08 -9.32 15.72
N ALA A 180 -31.77 -10.31 16.57
CA ALA A 180 -30.48 -10.40 17.26
C ALA A 180 -29.27 -10.61 16.33
N TRP A 181 -29.49 -11.06 15.09
CA TRP A 181 -28.46 -11.22 14.05
C TRP A 181 -28.38 -10.01 13.11
N GLU A 182 -29.31 -9.06 13.24
CA GLU A 182 -29.42 -7.94 12.33
C GLU A 182 -28.31 -6.92 12.64
N PRO A 183 -27.59 -6.41 11.62
CA PRO A 183 -26.51 -5.45 11.84
C PRO A 183 -26.99 -4.20 12.60
N ASP A 184 -26.16 -3.65 13.49
CA ASP A 184 -26.50 -2.41 14.19
C ASP A 184 -26.32 -1.18 13.28
N TYR A 185 -27.32 -0.95 12.45
CA TYR A 185 -27.42 0.27 11.66
C TYR A 185 -27.89 1.46 12.48
N ARG A 186 -27.23 2.59 12.28
CA ARG A 186 -27.49 3.88 12.92
C ARG A 186 -27.43 5.02 11.92
N THR A 187 -28.05 6.14 12.25
CA THR A 187 -28.02 7.36 11.42
C THR A 187 -27.25 8.48 12.12
N GLY A 188 -26.57 9.29 11.33
CA GLY A 188 -25.78 10.40 11.83
C GLY A 188 -25.43 11.40 10.75
N THR A 189 -24.72 12.45 11.17
CA THR A 189 -24.14 13.45 10.29
C THR A 189 -22.64 13.24 10.21
N ILE A 190 -22.11 13.23 8.99
CA ILE A 190 -20.68 13.06 8.75
C ILE A 190 -19.98 14.41 8.60
N THR A 191 -18.79 14.55 9.18
CA THR A 191 -17.93 15.73 9.06
C THR A 191 -16.55 15.33 8.55
N ALA A 192 -16.07 15.97 7.49
CA ALA A 192 -14.80 15.64 6.87
C ALA A 192 -13.62 16.26 7.64
N VAL A 193 -12.69 15.42 8.09
CA VAL A 193 -11.42 15.84 8.68
C VAL A 193 -10.45 16.10 7.53
N THR A 194 -10.38 17.36 7.11
CA THR A 194 -9.61 17.82 5.96
C THR A 194 -8.22 18.28 6.41
N PRO A 195 -7.15 18.05 5.61
CA PRO A 195 -7.18 17.54 4.24
C PRO A 195 -6.91 16.03 4.17
N GLY A 196 -7.75 15.32 3.41
CA GLY A 196 -7.71 13.85 3.28
C GLY A 196 -6.33 13.35 2.82
N ILE A 197 -5.91 12.22 3.36
CA ILE A 197 -4.64 11.57 3.09
C ILE A 197 -4.68 10.96 1.68
N THR A 198 -3.61 11.07 0.90
CA THR A 198 -3.52 10.30 -0.36
C THR A 198 -2.83 8.98 -0.08
N GLU A 199 -3.56 7.87 -0.21
CA GLU A 199 -2.99 6.54 -0.10
C GLU A 199 -2.50 6.07 -1.47
N MET A 200 -1.22 5.74 -1.56
CA MET A 200 -0.58 5.23 -2.76
C MET A 200 -0.15 3.79 -2.54
N SER A 201 -0.59 2.88 -3.42
CA SER A 201 -0.07 1.53 -3.45
C SER A 201 1.03 1.40 -4.50
N ILE A 202 2.17 0.85 -4.09
CA ILE A 202 3.31 0.60 -4.95
C ILE A 202 3.54 -0.91 -5.02
N ASP A 203 3.57 -1.41 -6.25
CA ASP A 203 4.01 -2.76 -6.54
C ASP A 203 5.52 -2.78 -6.72
N TYR A 204 6.18 -3.57 -5.90
CA TYR A 204 7.60 -3.82 -6.03
C TYR A 204 7.75 -5.18 -6.70
N PRO A 205 8.45 -5.26 -7.84
CA PRO A 205 8.77 -6.54 -8.46
C PRO A 205 9.86 -7.23 -7.63
N ILE A 206 9.57 -7.63 -6.39
CA ILE A 206 10.56 -8.15 -5.44
C ILE A 206 10.96 -9.55 -5.90
N ASN A 207 11.93 -9.58 -6.80
CA ASN A 207 12.94 -10.63 -6.84
C ASN A 207 14.15 -10.04 -6.10
N THR A 208 14.20 -10.17 -4.77
CA THR A 208 15.35 -9.81 -3.89
C THR A 208 16.38 -8.85 -4.52
N TYR A 209 16.20 -7.54 -4.32
CA TYR A 209 17.18 -6.57 -4.79
C TYR A 209 18.22 -6.31 -3.70
N PHE A 210 19.44 -6.74 -3.95
CA PHE A 210 20.62 -6.26 -3.24
C PHE A 210 20.97 -4.88 -3.84
N VAL A 211 21.01 -3.84 -3.01
CA VAL A 211 21.44 -2.52 -3.47
C VAL A 211 22.97 -2.49 -3.43
N PRO A 212 23.65 -2.31 -4.58
CA PRO A 212 25.08 -2.06 -4.57
C PRO A 212 25.34 -0.70 -3.94
N LYS A 213 26.31 -0.62 -3.03
CA LYS A 213 26.83 0.69 -2.59
C LYS A 213 27.45 1.38 -3.80
N GLY A 214 26.91 2.56 -4.13
CA GLY A 214 27.48 3.48 -5.11
C GLY A 214 28.80 4.07 -4.62
#